data_AF-A0A7L3FQR9-F1
#
_entry.id   AF-A0A7L3FQR9-F1
#
_cell.length_a   1.000
_cell.length_b   1.000
_cell.length_c   1.000
_cell.angle_alpha   90.00
_cell.angle_beta   90.00
_cell.angle_gamma   90.00
#
_symmetry.space_group_name_H-M   'P 1'
#
loop_
_entity.id
_entity.type
_entity.pdbx_description
1 polymer ?
#
loop_
_entity_poly.entity_id
_entity_poly.type
_entity_poly.pdbx_seq_one_letter_code
_entity_poly.pdbx_strand_id
1 'polypeptide(L)'
;MIVESGSGAVQWDLNLNSRAESPGPATLSTADHRSTFLIWGEYQAEGNETRPRLPLQKLYLFHPSYTNVLLELRNSTDQIAAFSAALFERSRHACYVLLRGPQPGEEPGSVSLMKRKLKEDVSESRVIWLSQVAMDSEQYVRDRLYRMRFQSRV
;
A
#
# COMPACT_ATOMS: atom_id res chain seq x y z
N MET A 1 -3.63 12.06 -0.31
CA MET A 1 -3.12 12.92 -1.39
C MET A 1 -1.79 12.46 -1.97
N ILE A 2 -1.70 12.43 -3.31
CA ILE A 2 -0.47 12.26 -4.10
C ILE A 2 -0.27 13.53 -4.92
N VAL A 3 0.93 14.09 -4.83
CA VAL A 3 1.31 15.37 -5.45
C VAL A 3 2.48 15.20 -6.41
N GLU A 4 2.43 15.94 -7.51
CA GLU A 4 3.57 16.06 -8.41
C GLU A 4 4.64 16.95 -7.78
N SER A 5 5.87 16.45 -7.67
CA SER A 5 6.95 17.16 -6.96
C SER A 5 7.38 18.48 -7.62
N GLY A 6 7.20 18.64 -8.94
CA GLY A 6 7.65 19.83 -9.66
C GLY A 6 6.65 21.00 -9.57
N SER A 7 5.36 20.71 -9.72
CA SER A 7 4.30 21.73 -9.74
C SER A 7 3.57 21.87 -8.40
N GLY A 8 3.65 20.88 -7.52
CA GLY A 8 2.80 20.76 -6.33
C GLY A 8 1.34 20.40 -6.65
N ALA A 9 1.01 20.14 -7.92
CA ALA A 9 -0.35 19.83 -8.32
C ALA A 9 -0.80 18.47 -7.73
N VAL A 10 -2.04 18.44 -7.24
CA VAL A 10 -2.68 17.21 -6.75
C VAL A 10 -2.99 16.33 -7.97
N GLN A 11 -2.36 15.16 -8.02
CA GLN A 11 -2.56 14.18 -9.09
C GLN A 11 -3.64 13.16 -8.74
N TRP A 12 -3.80 12.89 -7.44
CA TRP A 12 -4.78 11.93 -6.93
C TRP A 12 -5.02 12.17 -5.45
N ASP A 13 -6.24 11.95 -4.99
CA ASP A 13 -6.58 12.03 -3.57
C ASP A 13 -7.60 10.97 -3.16
N LEU A 14 -7.45 10.49 -1.92
CA LEU A 14 -8.31 9.50 -1.30
C LEU A 14 -8.20 9.62 0.22
N ASN A 15 -9.34 9.61 0.90
CA ASN A 15 -9.39 9.59 2.35
C ASN A 15 -9.26 8.16 2.87
N LEU A 16 -8.30 7.93 3.77
CA LEU A 16 -8.09 6.67 4.48
C LEU A 16 -8.09 6.96 5.98
N ASN A 17 -8.78 6.13 6.74
CA ASN A 17 -8.76 6.23 8.20
C ASN A 17 -7.50 5.56 8.75
N SER A 18 -6.55 6.35 9.25
CA SER A 18 -5.31 5.86 9.87
C SER A 18 -5.33 6.04 11.38
N ARG A 19 -4.72 5.12 12.13
CA ARG A 19 -4.40 5.32 13.55
C ARG A 19 -3.24 6.31 13.71
N ALA A 20 -3.13 6.96 14.87
CA ALA A 20 -2.00 7.85 15.18
C ALA A 20 -0.63 7.15 15.05
N GLU A 21 -0.60 5.86 15.38
CA GLU A 21 0.59 5.00 15.32
C GLU A 21 0.77 4.27 13.98
N SER A 22 0.02 4.68 12.94
CA SER A 22 0.16 4.03 11.64
C SER A 22 1.54 4.31 11.05
N PRO A 23 2.24 3.31 10.50
CA PRO A 23 3.49 3.55 9.82
C PRO A 23 3.31 4.51 8.64
N GLY A 24 4.33 5.32 8.38
CA GLY A 24 4.34 6.20 7.21
C GLY A 24 4.24 5.41 5.89
N PRO A 25 3.81 6.06 4.80
CA PRO A 25 3.74 5.41 3.49
C PRO A 25 5.14 5.09 2.96
N ALA A 26 5.23 4.13 2.04
CA ALA A 26 6.45 3.84 1.30
C ALA A 26 6.21 3.96 -0.21
N THR A 27 7.27 4.26 -0.95
CA THR A 27 7.19 4.47 -2.40
C THR A 27 8.25 3.64 -3.11
N LEU A 28 7.88 3.04 -4.24
CA LEU A 28 8.79 2.35 -5.15
C LEU A 28 8.71 2.96 -6.54
N SER A 29 9.86 3.14 -7.18
CA SER A 29 9.91 3.56 -8.59
C SER A 29 9.63 2.39 -9.52
N THR A 30 8.76 2.62 -10.50
CA THR A 30 8.40 1.67 -11.55
C THR A 30 9.07 2.04 -12.87
N ALA A 31 9.27 1.05 -13.74
CA ALA A 31 9.97 1.18 -15.02
C ALA A 31 9.23 2.05 -16.05
N ASP A 32 7.95 2.36 -15.80
CA ASP A 32 7.16 3.32 -16.59
C ASP A 32 7.33 4.77 -16.09
N HIS A 33 8.40 5.03 -15.33
CA HIS A 33 8.76 6.34 -14.78
C HIS A 33 7.74 6.92 -13.80
N ARG A 34 6.87 6.07 -13.25
CA ARG A 34 5.92 6.44 -12.19
C ARG A 34 6.40 5.94 -10.84
N SER A 35 5.66 6.33 -9.81
CA SER A 35 5.82 5.83 -8.45
C SER A 35 4.63 4.93 -8.12
N THR A 36 4.91 3.79 -7.50
CA THR A 36 3.91 2.98 -6.80
C THR A 36 3.96 3.35 -5.32
N PHE A 37 2.79 3.51 -4.72
CA PHE A 37 2.64 3.95 -3.34
C PHE A 37 2.05 2.82 -2.50
N LEU A 38 2.65 2.57 -1.34
CA LEU A 38 2.14 1.67 -0.32
C LEU A 38 1.71 2.49 0.90
N ILE A 39 0.45 2.36 1.30
CA ILE A 39 -0.17 3.27 2.28
C ILE A 39 -0.95 2.44 3.32
N TRP A 40 -0.77 2.77 4.59
CA TRP A 40 -1.52 2.17 5.69
C TRP A 40 -2.80 2.95 5.99
N GLY A 41 -3.88 2.24 6.28
CA GLY A 41 -5.13 2.82 6.76
C GLY A 41 -6.29 1.84 6.63
N GLU A 42 -7.51 2.37 6.70
CA GLU A 42 -8.75 1.66 6.38
C GLU A 42 -9.53 2.50 5.36
N TYR A 43 -9.78 1.91 4.19
CA TYR A 43 -10.68 2.48 3.20
C TYR A 43 -12.13 2.16 3.57
N GLN A 44 -12.95 3.20 3.75
CA GLN A 44 -14.38 3.07 3.96
C GLN A 44 -15.12 3.40 2.67
N ALA A 45 -15.76 2.39 2.08
CA ALA A 45 -16.70 2.63 0.99
C ALA A 45 -17.92 3.40 1.52
N GLU A 46 -18.46 4.33 0.72
CA GLU A 46 -19.69 5.03 1.06
C GLU A 46 -20.87 4.05 1.05
N GLY A 47 -21.18 3.43 2.20
CA GLY A 47 -22.28 2.49 2.34
C GLY A 47 -22.42 1.88 3.74
N ASN A 48 -23.38 2.39 4.52
CA ASN A 48 -24.14 1.75 5.61
C ASN A 48 -23.45 0.84 6.65
N GLU A 49 -22.14 0.93 6.90
CA GLU A 49 -21.53 0.23 8.04
C GLU A 49 -21.53 1.12 9.30
N THR A 50 -22.59 1.02 10.12
CA THR A 50 -22.76 1.69 11.42
C THR A 50 -22.02 1.03 12.57
N ARG A 51 -21.09 0.09 12.31
CA ARG A 51 -20.40 -0.64 13.38
C ARG A 51 -19.02 -0.02 13.63
N PRO A 52 -18.70 0.36 14.88
CA PRO A 52 -17.34 0.71 15.26
C PRO A 52 -16.49 -0.56 15.20
N ARG A 53 -15.91 -0.82 14.03
CA ARG A 53 -14.82 -1.79 13.89
C ARG A 53 -13.59 -1.09 14.45
N LEU A 54 -12.88 -1.74 15.38
CA LEU A 54 -11.53 -1.31 15.74
C LEU A 54 -10.76 -1.08 14.44
N PRO A 55 -10.13 0.08 14.21
CA PRO A 55 -9.59 0.43 12.90
C PRO A 55 -8.55 -0.60 12.49
N LEU A 56 -8.89 -1.55 11.63
CA LEU A 56 -7.94 -2.54 11.15
C LEU A 56 -6.98 -1.78 10.23
N GLN A 57 -5.68 -1.83 10.54
CA GLN A 57 -4.71 -1.22 9.64
C GLN A 57 -4.48 -2.20 8.49
N LYS A 58 -4.81 -1.76 7.28
CA LYS A 58 -4.60 -2.52 6.06
C LYS A 58 -3.56 -1.82 5.21
N LEU A 59 -2.79 -2.62 4.49
CA LEU A 59 -1.80 -2.12 3.56
C LEU A 59 -2.43 -2.05 2.17
N TYR A 60 -2.45 -0.85 1.61
CA TYR A 60 -2.93 -0.62 0.26
C TYR A 60 -1.79 -0.35 -0.71
N LEU A 61 -1.95 -0.79 -1.96
CA LEU A 61 -1.10 -0.40 -3.08
C LEU A 61 -1.90 0.44 -4.06
N PHE A 62 -1.33 1.59 -4.42
CA PHE A 62 -1.84 2.48 -5.46
C PHE A 62 -0.79 2.68 -6.55
N HIS A 63 -1.23 2.63 -7.82
CA HIS A 63 -0.40 2.94 -8.97
C HIS A 63 -1.11 3.93 -9.91
N PRO A 64 -0.48 5.05 -10.30
CA PRO A 64 -1.15 6.11 -11.08
C PRO A 64 -1.68 5.70 -12.47
N SER A 65 -1.29 4.54 -13.01
CA SER A 65 -1.90 4.03 -14.26
C SER A 65 -3.34 3.53 -14.07
N TYR A 66 -3.77 3.34 -12.82
CA TYR A 66 -5.09 2.84 -12.45
C TYR A 66 -5.69 3.72 -11.35
N THR A 67 -6.03 4.97 -11.70
CA THR A 67 -6.48 5.97 -10.73
C THR A 67 -7.80 5.64 -10.02
N ASN A 68 -8.60 4.73 -10.60
CA ASN A 68 -9.86 4.24 -10.04
C ASN A 68 -9.73 2.90 -9.30
N VAL A 69 -8.51 2.43 -9.06
CA VAL A 69 -8.23 1.16 -8.38
C VAL A 69 -7.35 1.38 -7.16
N LEU A 70 -7.71 0.72 -6.07
CA LEU A 70 -6.86 0.50 -4.92
C LEU A 70 -6.71 -1.01 -4.68
N LEU A 71 -5.49 -1.52 -4.50
CA LEU A 71 -5.29 -2.91 -4.09
C LEU A 71 -5.19 -2.98 -2.57
N GLU A 72 -6.12 -3.67 -1.91
CA GLU A 72 -5.95 -4.13 -0.54
C GLU A 72 -5.03 -5.35 -0.56
N LEU A 73 -3.81 -5.21 -0.04
CA LEU A 73 -2.86 -6.31 0.09
C LEU A 73 -3.26 -7.20 1.29
N ARG A 74 -2.33 -7.99 1.82
CA ARG A 74 -2.62 -8.83 2.99
C ARG A 74 -2.94 -7.98 4.23
N ASN A 75 -4.05 -8.33 4.86
CA ASN A 75 -4.42 -7.79 6.16
C ASN A 75 -3.48 -8.31 7.25
N SER A 76 -3.07 -7.42 8.14
CA SER A 76 -2.26 -7.75 9.31
C SER A 76 -2.97 -7.17 10.52
N THR A 77 -3.24 -8.02 11.51
CA THR A 77 -3.70 -7.59 12.84
C THR A 77 -2.54 -7.24 13.76
N ASP A 78 -1.31 -7.24 13.22
CA ASP A 78 -0.10 -7.10 14.00
C ASP A 78 0.18 -5.62 14.30
N GLN A 79 0.82 -5.37 15.44
CA GLN A 79 1.31 -4.06 15.82
C GLN A 79 2.58 -3.75 15.01
N ILE A 80 2.42 -3.02 13.90
CA ILE A 80 3.53 -2.61 13.04
C ILE A 80 4.13 -1.32 13.60
N ALA A 81 5.36 -1.41 14.11
CA ALA A 81 6.11 -0.29 14.67
C ALA A 81 6.86 0.49 13.58
N ALA A 82 7.29 -0.19 12.51
CA ALA A 82 7.92 0.46 11.35
C ALA A 82 7.68 -0.30 10.05
N PHE A 83 7.73 0.43 8.94
CA PHE A 83 7.47 -0.07 7.59
C PHE A 83 8.40 0.58 6.58
N SER A 84 8.89 -0.20 5.63
CA SER A 84 9.64 0.32 4.49
C SER A 84 9.46 -0.57 3.26
N ALA A 85 9.49 0.02 2.06
CA ALA A 85 9.53 -0.70 0.80
C ALA A 85 10.90 -0.53 0.14
N ALA A 86 11.41 -1.62 -0.43
CA ALA A 86 12.72 -1.63 -1.05
C ALA A 86 12.76 -2.53 -2.29
N LEU A 87 13.76 -2.26 -3.12
CA LEU A 87 14.12 -3.11 -4.26
C LEU A 87 15.38 -3.89 -3.92
N PHE A 88 15.32 -5.21 -4.07
CA PHE A 88 16.45 -6.11 -3.92
C PHE A 88 16.96 -6.57 -5.29
N GLU A 89 18.24 -6.98 -5.31
CA GLU A 89 18.88 -7.64 -6.46
C GLU A 89 18.75 -6.89 -7.79
N ARG A 90 19.30 -5.65 -7.86
CA ARG A 90 19.26 -4.82 -9.08
C ARG A 90 17.84 -4.62 -9.62
N SER A 91 16.91 -4.30 -8.72
CA SER A 91 15.51 -4.00 -9.05
C SER A 91 14.66 -5.17 -9.53
N ARG A 92 15.14 -6.41 -9.35
CA ARG A 92 14.37 -7.62 -9.70
C ARG A 92 13.29 -7.95 -8.68
N HIS A 93 13.50 -7.63 -7.41
CA HIS A 93 12.61 -8.05 -6.33
C HIS A 93 12.12 -6.85 -5.52
N ALA A 94 10.92 -6.36 -5.84
CA ALA A 94 10.21 -5.44 -4.96
C ALA A 94 9.66 -6.19 -3.75
N CYS A 95 9.92 -5.64 -2.56
CA CYS A 95 9.38 -6.15 -1.32
C CYS A 95 9.13 -4.99 -0.36
N TYR A 96 8.45 -5.31 0.74
CA TYR A 96 8.40 -4.45 1.89
C TYR A 96 8.79 -5.22 3.14
N VAL A 97 9.27 -4.47 4.13
CA VAL A 97 9.74 -4.97 5.41
C VAL A 97 8.86 -4.37 6.49
N LEU A 98 8.40 -5.24 7.37
CA LEU A 98 7.58 -4.91 8.53
C LEU A 98 8.41 -5.16 9.78
N LEU A 99 8.52 -4.15 10.64
CA LEU A 99 8.99 -4.31 12.01
C LEU A 99 7.78 -4.37 12.92
N ARG A 100 7.63 -5.46 13.66
CA ARG A 100 6.59 -5.64 14.67
C ARG A 100 7.22 -5.56 16.04
N GLY A 101 6.47 -5.04 17.00
CA GLY A 101 6.90 -4.92 18.39
C GLY A 101 6.26 -3.72 19.07
N PRO A 102 6.83 -3.28 20.20
CA PRO A 102 6.33 -2.13 20.93
C PRO A 102 6.30 -0.87 20.06
N GLN A 103 5.27 -0.04 20.25
CA GLN A 103 5.18 1.26 19.58
C GLN A 103 6.17 2.27 20.18
N PRO A 104 6.49 3.35 19.45
CA PRO A 104 7.26 4.46 20.00
C PRO A 104 6.60 4.99 21.30
N GLY A 105 7.32 4.91 22.41
CA GLY A 105 6.85 5.34 23.73
C GLY A 105 6.38 4.22 24.66
N GLU A 106 6.31 2.98 24.19
CA GLU A 106 6.11 1.80 25.02
C GLU A 106 7.45 1.27 25.59
N GLU A 107 7.37 0.41 26.61
CA GLU A 107 8.55 -0.24 27.20
C GLU A 107 9.30 -1.09 26.18
N PRO A 108 10.64 -1.15 26.25
CA PRO A 108 11.44 -2.01 25.37
C PRO A 108 10.99 -3.47 25.43
N GLY A 109 10.89 -4.10 24.27
CA GLY A 109 10.38 -5.46 24.15
C GLY A 109 10.93 -6.18 22.92
N SER A 110 10.49 -7.43 22.73
CA SER A 110 10.89 -8.23 21.58
C SER A 110 10.34 -7.63 20.29
N VAL A 111 11.20 -7.57 19.27
CA VAL A 111 10.82 -7.14 17.93
C VAL A 111 10.98 -8.28 16.95
N SER A 112 10.09 -8.33 15.94
CA SER A 112 10.21 -9.27 14.83
C SER A 112 10.23 -8.54 13.50
N LEU A 113 11.13 -8.96 12.63
CA LEU A 113 11.29 -8.40 11.29
C LEU A 113 10.76 -9.39 10.26
N MET A 114 9.87 -8.93 9.40
CA MET A 114 9.27 -9.75 8.34
C MET A 114 9.48 -9.08 6.98
N LYS A 115 9.98 -9.84 6.01
CA LYS A 115 10.07 -9.41 4.61
C LYS A 115 8.94 -10.07 3.81
N ARG A 116 8.23 -9.28 3.00
CA ARG A 116 7.14 -9.73 2.13
C ARG A 116 7.40 -9.33 0.68
N LYS A 117 7.26 -10.28 -0.25
CA LYS A 117 7.43 -10.01 -1.68
C LYS A 117 6.18 -9.33 -2.22
N LEU A 118 6.36 -8.15 -2.81
CA LEU A 118 5.22 -7.34 -3.24
C LEU A 118 4.38 -8.03 -4.31
N LYS A 119 5.03 -8.72 -5.25
CA LYS A 119 4.32 -9.41 -6.34
C LYS A 119 3.43 -10.56 -5.86
N GLU A 120 3.85 -11.28 -4.82
CA GLU A 120 3.04 -12.36 -4.23
C GLU A 120 1.79 -11.76 -3.58
N ASP A 121 1.94 -10.67 -2.83
CA ASP A 121 0.78 -10.00 -2.23
C ASP A 121 -0.15 -9.34 -3.25
N VAL A 122 0.39 -8.84 -4.38
CA VAL A 122 -0.44 -8.34 -5.49
C VAL A 122 -1.29 -9.45 -6.10
N SER A 123 -0.74 -10.65 -6.29
CA SER A 123 -1.51 -11.77 -6.86
C SER A 123 -2.69 -12.22 -5.98
N GLU A 124 -2.57 -12.05 -4.67
CA GLU A 124 -3.58 -12.44 -3.67
C GLU A 124 -4.41 -11.26 -3.16
N SER A 125 -4.18 -10.06 -3.70
CA SER A 125 -4.82 -8.83 -3.26
C SER A 125 -6.31 -8.79 -3.59
N ARG A 126 -7.05 -8.00 -2.82
CA ARG A 126 -8.43 -7.62 -3.14
C ARG A 126 -8.43 -6.32 -3.93
N VAL A 127 -9.13 -6.31 -5.06
CA VAL A 127 -9.30 -5.10 -5.88
C VAL A 127 -10.45 -4.28 -5.31
N ILE A 128 -10.19 -3.00 -5.05
CA ILE A 128 -11.20 -2.02 -4.64
C ILE A 128 -11.37 -1.03 -5.78
N TRP A 129 -12.59 -0.98 -6.33
CA TRP A 129 -12.99 0.00 -7.34
C TRP A 129 -13.43 1.28 -6.65
N LEU A 130 -12.72 2.37 -6.93
CA LEU A 130 -13.03 3.71 -6.41
C LEU A 130 -14.11 4.42 -7.24
N SER A 131 -14.37 3.93 -8.46
CA SER A 131 -15.47 4.35 -9.31
C SER A 131 -16.63 3.35 -9.24
N GLN A 132 -17.87 3.84 -9.39
CA GLN A 132 -19.08 2.99 -9.37
C GLN A 132 -19.15 1.98 -10.52
N VAL A 133 -18.35 2.18 -11.58
CA VAL A 133 -18.26 1.25 -12.72
C VAL A 133 -16.90 0.57 -12.72
N ALA A 134 -16.89 -0.75 -12.56
CA ALA A 134 -15.72 -1.57 -12.83
C ALA A 134 -15.47 -1.59 -14.34
N MET A 135 -14.33 -1.07 -14.77
CA MET A 135 -13.97 -1.00 -16.19
C MET A 135 -13.32 -2.30 -16.69
N ASP A 136 -12.76 -3.09 -15.78
CA ASP A 136 -12.05 -4.33 -16.07
C ASP A 136 -12.39 -5.42 -15.04
N SER A 137 -11.96 -6.66 -15.29
CA SER A 137 -12.04 -7.71 -14.26
C SER A 137 -10.95 -7.54 -13.20
N GLU A 138 -11.21 -8.00 -11.98
CA GLU A 138 -10.21 -7.96 -10.91
C GLU A 138 -8.94 -8.73 -11.28
N GLN A 139 -9.09 -9.87 -11.98
CA GLN A 139 -7.96 -10.68 -12.43
C GLN A 139 -7.09 -9.91 -13.42
N TYR A 140 -7.71 -9.18 -14.35
CA TYR A 140 -6.98 -8.36 -15.33
C TYR A 140 -6.14 -7.28 -14.65
N VAL A 141 -6.72 -6.58 -13.67
CA VAL A 141 -6.03 -5.57 -12.87
C VAL A 141 -4.85 -6.17 -12.10
N ARG A 142 -5.08 -7.30 -11.40
CA ARG A 142 -4.02 -8.01 -10.66
C ARG A 142 -2.91 -8.47 -11.57
N ASP A 143 -3.22 -9.05 -12.74
CA ASP A 143 -2.24 -9.50 -13.71
C ASP A 143 -1.39 -8.35 -14.25
N ARG A 144 -1.99 -7.19 -14.49
CA ARG A 144 -1.23 -6.03 -14.96
C ARG A 144 -0.31 -5.48 -13.88
N LEU A 145 -0.83 -5.30 -12.66
CA LEU A 145 -0.05 -4.80 -11.53
C LEU A 145 1.07 -5.79 -11.14
N TYR A 146 0.82 -7.10 -11.26
CA TYR A 146 1.84 -8.13 -11.09
C TYR A 146 2.97 -8.03 -12.14
N ARG A 147 2.64 -7.68 -13.38
CA ARG A 147 3.61 -7.51 -14.48
C ARG A 147 4.40 -6.20 -14.40
N MET A 148 4.06 -5.29 -13.50
CA MET A 148 4.85 -4.08 -13.27
C MET A 148 6.31 -4.43 -13.00
N ARG A 149 7.20 -3.63 -13.59
CA ARG A 149 8.63 -3.72 -13.40
C ARG A 149 9.07 -2.56 -12.54
N PHE A 150 10.01 -2.83 -11.65
CA PHE A 150 10.56 -1.83 -10.75
C PHE A 150 11.93 -1.40 -11.24
N GLN A 151 12.31 -0.17 -10.91
CA GLN A 151 13.63 0.36 -11.22
C GLN A 151 14.19 1.09 -10.01
N SER A 152 15.49 0.97 -9.79
CA SER A 152 16.16 1.76 -8.75
C SER A 152 16.16 3.21 -9.21
N ARG A 153 16.00 4.14 -8.27
CA ARG A 153 16.31 5.54 -8.55
C ARG A 153 17.82 5.60 -8.84
N VAL A 154 18.17 6.15 -10.00
CA VAL A 154 19.55 6.49 -10.36
C VAL A 154 19.89 7.80 -9.66
#